data_AF-A0A7C5YPW6-F1
#
_entry.id   AF-A0A7C5YPW6-F1
#
_cell.length_a   1.000
_cell.length_b   1.000
_cell.length_c   1.000
_cell.angle_alpha   90.00
_cell.angle_beta   90.00
_cell.angle_gamma   90.00
#
_symmetry.space_group_name_H-M   'P 1'
#
loop_
_entity.id
_entity.type
_entity.pdbx_description
1 polymer ?
#
loop_
_entity_poly.entity_id
_entity_poly.type
_entity_poly.pdbx_seq_one_letter_code
_entity_poly.pdbx_strand_id
1 'polypeptide(L)'
;MEHWLESDELQALLKSGRRQGHITIEALLRALPDSELDPDTIESVLEYFESQGVRVLNELEASERELRLATESADRFIEEVEQEILEDTVQWWAQQAARAPLLTAEQERELAFRAAEGDEHARELLVQANLRLVISIAKHYTGRGLSMSDLIQEGNLGLMRAAEQFDPTRGNRFSTYATWWIRQAISRALQEQASFIRVPHRMAKVLQQVRQTAALLQQELGREPTVHEVAQRTRLSPEQVRELMHAIAKPISLEMPISDSDGSTLADLIAAETEAEWEAAFDWEALLARLNERERTVIELRYGLRGEPPMTLEEIGKRLGLSKERVRQIESRAIRKMQEAVGD
;
A
#
# COMPACT_ATOMS: atom_id res chain seq x y z
N MET A 1 -30.48 26.77 -21.44
CA MET A 1 -29.88 25.88 -20.42
C MET A 1 -28.58 25.42 -21.02
N GLU A 2 -27.48 25.74 -20.37
CA GLU A 2 -26.13 25.38 -20.81
C GLU A 2 -25.99 23.85 -20.80
N HIS A 3 -26.12 23.21 -21.96
CA HIS A 3 -26.15 21.75 -22.10
C HIS A 3 -24.84 21.07 -21.68
N TRP A 4 -23.73 21.82 -21.66
CA TRP A 4 -22.41 21.35 -21.23
C TRP A 4 -22.31 21.06 -19.72
N LEU A 5 -23.18 21.62 -18.86
CA LEU A 5 -23.18 21.34 -17.42
C LEU A 5 -23.60 19.91 -17.08
N GLU A 6 -24.32 19.24 -17.97
CA GLU A 6 -24.80 17.86 -17.81
C GLU A 6 -23.78 16.82 -18.31
N SER A 7 -22.63 17.26 -18.86
CA SER A 7 -21.59 16.35 -19.34
C SER A 7 -20.86 15.67 -18.17
N ASP A 8 -20.88 14.33 -18.16
CA ASP A 8 -20.19 13.49 -17.18
C ASP A 8 -18.67 13.77 -17.15
N GLU A 9 -18.07 14.08 -18.31
CA GLU A 9 -16.64 14.36 -18.43
C GLU A 9 -16.27 15.70 -17.79
N LEU A 10 -17.14 16.70 -17.96
CA LEU A 10 -16.97 18.05 -17.40
C LEU A 10 -17.20 18.07 -15.89
N GLN A 11 -18.15 17.28 -15.38
CA GLN A 11 -18.36 17.05 -13.95
C GLN A 11 -17.20 16.30 -13.31
N ALA A 12 -16.64 15.30 -14.00
CA ALA A 12 -15.43 14.60 -13.54
C ALA A 12 -14.22 15.55 -13.49
N LEU A 13 -14.08 16.42 -14.50
CA LEU A 13 -13.03 17.43 -14.56
C LEU A 13 -13.17 18.45 -13.43
N LEU A 14 -14.39 18.93 -13.14
CA LEU A 14 -14.67 19.85 -12.04
C LEU A 14 -14.34 19.22 -10.68
N LYS A 15 -14.68 17.94 -10.47
CA LYS A 15 -14.34 17.21 -9.23
C LYS A 15 -12.83 17.04 -9.06
N SER A 16 -12.11 16.78 -10.15
CA SER A 16 -10.65 16.74 -10.16
C SER A 16 -10.06 18.12 -9.86
N GLY A 17 -10.58 19.15 -10.53
CA GLY A 17 -10.17 20.54 -10.38
C GLY A 17 -10.37 21.08 -8.98
N ARG A 18 -11.46 20.74 -8.30
CA ARG A 18 -11.68 21.10 -6.88
C ARG A 18 -10.67 20.47 -5.93
N ARG A 19 -10.13 19.29 -6.24
CA ARG A 19 -9.08 18.65 -5.43
C ARG A 19 -7.70 19.27 -5.69
N GLN A 20 -7.42 19.63 -6.93
CA GLN A 20 -6.12 20.19 -7.35
C GLN A 20 -6.05 21.73 -7.24
N GLY A 21 -7.20 22.39 -7.06
CA GLY A 21 -7.34 23.84 -7.08
C GLY A 21 -7.14 24.49 -8.45
N HIS A 22 -6.93 23.69 -9.50
CA HIS A 22 -6.78 24.13 -10.88
C HIS A 22 -7.07 23.00 -11.88
N ILE A 23 -7.28 23.34 -13.15
CA ILE A 23 -7.34 22.42 -14.30
C ILE A 23 -6.58 23.03 -15.49
N THR A 24 -6.17 22.21 -16.46
CA THR A 24 -5.52 22.72 -17.67
C THR A 24 -6.54 23.09 -18.76
N ILE A 25 -6.25 24.15 -19.52
CA ILE A 25 -7.05 24.55 -20.69
C ILE A 25 -7.22 23.38 -21.66
N GLU A 26 -6.17 22.59 -21.89
CA GLU A 26 -6.23 21.43 -22.79
C GLU A 26 -7.14 20.32 -22.27
N ALA A 27 -7.17 20.09 -20.96
CA ALA A 27 -8.09 19.12 -20.37
C ALA A 27 -9.54 19.62 -20.42
N LEU A 28 -9.75 20.95 -20.31
CA LEU A 28 -11.06 21.58 -20.50
C LEU A 28 -11.55 21.42 -21.93
N LEU A 29 -10.70 21.77 -22.90
CA LEU A 29 -11.03 21.66 -24.34
C LEU A 29 -11.27 20.21 -24.77
N ARG A 30 -10.58 19.23 -24.17
CA ARG A 30 -10.82 17.81 -24.44
C ARG A 30 -12.14 17.30 -23.87
N ALA A 31 -12.60 17.89 -22.76
CA ALA A 31 -13.86 17.51 -22.10
C ALA A 31 -15.10 18.19 -22.71
N LEU A 32 -14.89 19.19 -23.57
CA LEU A 32 -15.95 19.84 -24.34
C LEU A 32 -16.13 19.13 -25.68
N PRO A 33 -17.37 18.83 -26.10
CA PRO A 33 -17.63 18.30 -27.43
C PRO A 33 -17.31 19.33 -28.51
N ASP A 34 -16.86 18.89 -29.68
CA ASP A 34 -16.46 19.77 -30.81
C ASP A 34 -17.55 20.77 -31.22
N SER A 35 -18.83 20.46 -30.97
CA SER A 35 -19.98 21.32 -31.23
C SER A 35 -20.14 22.51 -30.29
N GLU A 36 -19.41 22.52 -29.17
CA GLU A 36 -19.49 23.54 -28.10
C GLU A 36 -18.17 24.33 -27.94
N LEU A 37 -17.27 24.21 -28.93
CA LEU A 37 -16.01 24.96 -29.01
C LEU A 37 -16.20 26.35 -29.64
N ASP A 38 -17.25 27.08 -29.24
CA ASP A 38 -17.42 28.48 -29.61
C ASP A 38 -16.90 29.41 -28.50
N PRO A 39 -16.43 30.63 -28.83
CA PRO A 39 -15.83 31.54 -27.86
C PRO A 39 -16.74 31.88 -26.67
N ASP A 40 -18.05 32.03 -26.89
CA ASP A 40 -19.01 32.44 -25.86
C ASP A 40 -19.27 31.31 -24.86
N THR A 41 -19.36 30.07 -25.37
CA THR A 41 -19.46 28.87 -24.51
C THR A 41 -18.18 28.65 -23.71
N ILE A 42 -17.00 28.82 -24.33
CA ILE A 42 -15.72 28.69 -23.61
C ILE A 42 -15.62 29.72 -22.49
N GLU A 43 -16.00 30.97 -22.73
CA GLU A 43 -16.01 32.02 -21.71
C GLU A 43 -16.95 31.69 -20.54
N SER A 44 -18.15 31.20 -20.84
CA SER A 44 -19.13 30.76 -19.83
C SER A 44 -18.61 29.60 -18.98
N VAL A 45 -17.91 28.64 -19.60
CA VAL A 45 -17.30 27.50 -18.91
C VAL A 45 -16.14 27.96 -18.02
N LEU A 46 -15.30 28.89 -18.49
CA LEU A 46 -14.21 29.48 -17.69
C LEU A 46 -14.75 30.20 -16.46
N GLU A 47 -15.75 31.08 -16.65
CA GLU A 47 -16.42 31.79 -15.55
C GLU A 47 -17.03 30.82 -14.54
N TYR A 48 -17.63 29.73 -15.02
CA TYR A 48 -18.20 28.71 -14.15
C TYR A 48 -17.12 28.01 -13.31
N PHE A 49 -16.01 27.57 -13.89
CA PHE A 49 -14.92 26.94 -13.13
C PHE A 49 -14.33 27.90 -12.09
N GLU A 50 -14.15 29.17 -12.44
CA GLU A 50 -13.69 30.20 -11.50
C GLU A 50 -14.68 30.43 -10.35
N SER A 51 -16.00 30.49 -10.64
CA SER A 51 -17.04 30.60 -9.62
C SER A 51 -17.05 29.44 -8.62
N GLN A 52 -16.58 28.26 -9.06
CA GLN A 52 -16.45 27.07 -8.23
C GLN A 52 -15.08 26.97 -7.53
N GLY A 53 -14.25 28.01 -7.63
CA GLY A 53 -12.92 28.09 -7.02
C GLY A 53 -11.85 27.27 -7.72
N VAL A 54 -12.08 26.85 -8.98
CA VAL A 54 -11.13 26.09 -9.79
C VAL A 54 -10.55 27.01 -10.86
N ARG A 55 -9.24 27.28 -10.78
CA ARG A 55 -8.58 28.09 -11.82
C ARG A 55 -8.32 27.27 -13.08
N VAL A 56 -8.62 27.82 -14.24
CA VAL A 56 -8.23 27.23 -15.51
C VAL A 56 -6.90 27.85 -15.93
N LEU A 57 -5.89 27.01 -16.07
CA LEU A 57 -4.50 27.42 -16.32
C LEU A 57 -4.02 26.78 -17.62
N ASN A 58 -3.12 27.42 -18.35
CA ASN A 58 -2.36 26.66 -19.36
C ASN A 58 -1.36 25.69 -18.67
N GLU A 59 -0.74 24.78 -19.42
CA GLU A 59 0.19 23.79 -18.83
C GLU A 59 1.37 24.46 -18.09
N LEU A 60 1.87 25.59 -18.62
CA LEU A 60 2.96 26.37 -18.02
C LEU A 60 2.53 26.97 -16.67
N GLU A 61 1.37 27.62 -16.61
CA GLU A 61 0.80 28.24 -15.41
C GLU A 61 0.43 27.21 -14.35
N ALA A 62 -0.10 26.05 -14.77
CA ALA A 62 -0.39 24.93 -13.89
C ALA A 62 0.90 24.43 -13.22
N SER A 63 1.95 24.21 -14.03
CA SER A 63 3.25 23.78 -13.51
C SER A 63 3.91 24.84 -12.62
N GLU A 64 3.78 26.12 -12.94
CA GLU A 64 4.30 27.21 -12.11
C GLU A 64 3.63 27.27 -10.76
N ARG A 65 2.31 27.11 -10.73
CA ARG A 65 1.54 27.08 -9.50
C ARG A 65 1.90 25.86 -8.65
N GLU A 66 2.01 24.68 -9.25
CA GLU A 66 2.45 23.47 -8.54
C GLU A 66 3.85 23.64 -7.97
N LEU A 67 4.79 24.17 -8.75
CA LEU A 67 6.15 24.46 -8.29
C LEU A 67 6.14 25.47 -7.14
N ARG A 68 5.32 26.52 -7.22
CA ARG A 68 5.21 27.53 -6.16
C ARG A 68 4.67 26.94 -4.87
N LEU A 69 3.59 26.16 -4.94
CA LEU A 69 3.01 25.48 -3.78
C LEU A 69 3.96 24.44 -3.19
N ALA A 70 4.68 23.70 -4.03
CA ALA A 70 5.73 22.78 -3.64
C ALA A 70 6.86 23.52 -2.89
N THR A 71 7.30 24.65 -3.43
CA THR A 71 8.33 25.51 -2.83
C THR A 71 7.87 26.07 -1.48
N GLU A 72 6.66 26.64 -1.39
CA GLU A 72 6.06 27.15 -0.15
C GLU A 72 5.86 26.05 0.90
N SER A 73 5.51 24.83 0.46
CA SER A 73 5.38 23.68 1.36
C SER A 73 6.73 23.15 1.84
N ALA A 74 7.75 23.19 0.98
CA ALA A 74 9.11 22.81 1.33
C ALA A 74 9.72 23.83 2.30
N ASP A 75 9.50 25.14 2.09
CA ASP A 75 9.92 26.19 3.02
C ASP A 75 9.36 25.99 4.41
N ARG A 76 8.04 25.82 4.53
CA ARG A 76 7.41 25.57 5.83
C ARG A 76 7.96 24.33 6.50
N PHE A 77 8.24 23.28 5.73
CA PHE A 77 8.86 22.07 6.28
C PHE A 77 10.31 22.33 6.73
N ILE A 78 11.10 23.09 5.96
CA ILE A 78 12.46 23.48 6.35
C ILE A 78 12.42 24.28 7.67
N GLU A 79 11.50 25.23 7.80
CA GLU A 79 11.28 26.01 9.03
C GLU A 79 10.83 25.12 10.20
N GLU A 80 9.91 24.18 9.98
CA GLU A 80 9.47 23.18 10.98
C GLU A 80 10.65 22.30 11.43
N VAL A 81 11.48 21.84 10.49
CA VAL A 81 12.64 20.98 10.73
C VAL A 81 13.74 21.69 11.51
N GLU A 82 13.90 23.00 11.33
CA GLU A 82 14.84 23.81 12.12
C GLU A 82 14.40 23.97 13.59
N GLN A 83 13.11 23.78 13.90
CA GLN A 83 12.57 23.90 15.26
C GLN A 83 12.39 22.57 15.99
N GLU A 84 12.30 21.44 15.28
CA GLU A 84 12.21 20.09 15.87
C GLU A 84 13.55 19.34 15.83
N ILE A 85 13.78 18.49 16.84
CA ILE A 85 14.88 17.51 16.86
C ILE A 85 14.52 16.36 15.90
N LEU A 86 14.57 16.61 14.59
CA LEU A 86 14.49 15.59 13.56
C LEU A 86 15.86 14.90 13.39
N GLU A 87 15.88 13.75 12.70
CA GLU A 87 17.13 13.08 12.33
C GLU A 87 18.09 14.04 11.60
N ASP A 88 19.37 14.03 12.00
CA ASP A 88 20.44 14.88 11.46
C ASP A 88 20.51 14.87 9.91
N THR A 89 20.10 13.76 9.29
CA THR A 89 20.10 13.56 7.83
C THR A 89 18.99 14.34 7.12
N VAL A 90 17.81 14.46 7.72
CA VAL A 90 16.70 15.25 7.18
C VAL A 90 17.01 16.75 7.29
N GLN A 91 17.58 17.16 8.43
CA GLN A 91 18.07 18.53 8.63
C GLN A 91 19.15 18.91 7.60
N TRP A 92 20.08 18.00 7.32
CA TRP A 92 21.10 18.22 6.29
C TRP A 92 20.48 18.51 4.92
N TRP A 93 19.48 17.72 4.49
CA TRP A 93 18.80 17.95 3.22
C TRP A 93 18.02 19.26 3.17
N ALA A 94 17.34 19.60 4.26
CA ALA A 94 16.65 20.87 4.40
C ALA A 94 17.63 22.05 4.21
N GLN A 95 18.80 21.99 4.85
CA GLN A 95 19.86 23.00 4.69
C GLN A 95 20.42 23.08 3.27
N GLN A 96 20.65 21.93 2.61
CA GLN A 96 21.10 21.93 1.20
C GLN A 96 20.05 22.58 0.29
N ALA A 97 18.78 22.22 0.47
CA ALA A 97 17.68 22.78 -0.29
C ALA A 97 17.47 24.27 -0.03
N ALA A 98 17.75 24.75 1.19
CA ALA A 98 17.69 26.17 1.54
C ALA A 98 18.86 27.00 0.96
N ARG A 99 20.04 26.40 0.82
CA ARG A 99 21.22 27.06 0.22
C ARG A 99 21.13 27.15 -1.31
N ALA A 100 20.33 26.31 -1.94
CA ALA A 100 20.18 26.30 -3.38
C ALA A 100 19.47 27.58 -3.88
N PRO A 101 19.97 28.23 -4.96
CA PRO A 101 19.35 29.43 -5.49
C PRO A 101 18.00 29.11 -6.14
N LEU A 102 17.01 29.97 -5.91
CA LEU A 102 15.75 29.95 -6.67
C LEU A 102 16.02 30.49 -8.07
N LEU A 103 15.81 29.65 -9.08
CA LEU A 103 16.00 30.01 -10.49
C LEU A 103 14.76 30.71 -11.04
N THR A 104 14.98 31.73 -11.87
CA THR A 104 13.93 32.26 -12.75
C THR A 104 13.65 31.28 -13.89
N ALA A 105 12.50 31.40 -14.55
CA ALA A 105 12.16 30.55 -15.70
C ALA A 105 13.20 30.67 -16.84
N GLU A 106 13.77 31.86 -17.05
CA GLU A 106 14.84 32.08 -18.03
C GLU A 106 16.14 31.38 -17.65
N GLN A 107 16.54 31.48 -16.37
CA GLN A 107 17.73 30.81 -15.85
C GLN A 107 17.60 29.29 -15.89
N GLU A 108 16.43 28.77 -15.51
CA GLU A 108 16.12 27.33 -15.59
C GLU A 108 16.24 26.84 -17.03
N ARG A 109 15.69 27.60 -17.99
CA ARG A 109 15.76 27.27 -19.41
C ARG A 109 17.20 27.27 -19.92
N GLU A 110 17.99 28.29 -19.58
CA GLU A 110 19.40 28.39 -19.97
C GLU A 110 20.22 27.22 -19.41
N LEU A 111 20.07 26.92 -18.11
CA LEU A 111 20.75 25.79 -17.47
C LEU A 111 20.32 24.46 -18.10
N ALA A 112 19.05 24.30 -18.45
CA ALA A 112 18.57 23.10 -19.11
C ALA A 112 19.15 22.91 -20.53
N PHE A 113 19.28 23.98 -21.31
CA PHE A 113 19.94 23.92 -22.62
C PHE A 113 21.40 23.51 -22.49
N ARG A 114 22.15 24.15 -21.59
CA ARG A 114 23.55 23.81 -21.32
C ARG A 114 23.71 22.38 -20.81
N ALA A 115 22.83 21.94 -19.90
CA ALA A 115 22.82 20.58 -19.40
C ALA A 115 22.59 19.55 -20.53
N ALA A 116 21.67 19.85 -21.46
CA ALA A 116 21.41 19.01 -22.63
C ALA A 116 22.60 18.95 -23.62
N GLU A 117 23.43 20.00 -23.66
CA GLU A 117 24.69 20.04 -24.42
C GLU A 117 25.85 19.29 -23.73
N GLY A 118 25.63 18.76 -22.52
CA GLY A 118 26.60 17.99 -21.74
C GLY A 118 27.38 18.81 -20.71
N ASP A 119 26.94 20.02 -20.37
CA ASP A 119 27.51 20.82 -19.28
C ASP A 119 27.10 20.24 -17.91
N GLU A 120 28.01 19.50 -17.30
CA GLU A 120 27.81 18.88 -16.00
C GLU A 120 27.51 19.90 -14.89
N HIS A 121 28.16 21.06 -14.93
CA HIS A 121 27.95 22.08 -13.90
C HIS A 121 26.56 22.70 -14.01
N ALA A 122 26.07 22.92 -15.24
CA ALA A 122 24.71 23.37 -15.46
C ALA A 122 23.68 22.34 -14.97
N ARG A 123 23.96 21.05 -15.19
CA ARG A 123 23.13 19.93 -14.70
C ARG A 123 23.08 19.89 -13.17
N GLU A 124 24.22 20.01 -12.50
CA GLU A 124 24.30 20.06 -11.04
C GLU A 124 23.49 21.23 -10.47
N LEU A 125 23.63 22.44 -11.04
CA LEU A 125 22.88 23.62 -10.60
C LEU A 125 21.37 23.44 -10.81
N LEU A 126 20.96 22.86 -11.94
CA LEU A 126 19.55 22.57 -12.23
C LEU A 126 18.95 21.59 -11.21
N VAL A 127 19.70 20.55 -10.85
CA VAL A 127 19.30 19.58 -9.80
C VAL A 127 19.23 20.26 -8.43
N GLN A 128 20.26 21.02 -8.04
CA GLN A 128 20.30 21.70 -6.74
C GLN A 128 19.13 22.66 -6.55
N ALA A 129 18.80 23.46 -7.57
CA ALA A 129 17.67 24.39 -7.53
C ALA A 129 16.31 23.70 -7.32
N ASN A 130 16.20 22.40 -7.64
CA ASN A 130 14.97 21.62 -7.56
C ASN A 130 14.91 20.66 -6.36
N LEU A 131 15.86 20.70 -5.41
CA LEU A 131 15.82 19.86 -4.21
C LEU A 131 14.55 20.08 -3.37
N ARG A 132 14.03 21.31 -3.34
CA ARG A 132 12.80 21.68 -2.62
C ARG A 132 11.57 20.97 -3.20
N LEU A 133 11.52 20.81 -4.52
CA LEU A 133 10.49 20.03 -5.20
C LEU A 133 10.51 18.57 -4.72
N VAL A 134 11.70 17.97 -4.61
CA VAL A 134 11.85 16.58 -4.11
C VAL A 134 11.30 16.44 -2.70
N ILE A 135 11.68 17.33 -1.77
CA ILE A 135 11.20 17.33 -0.38
C ILE A 135 9.67 17.43 -0.34
N SER A 136 9.08 18.34 -1.13
CA SER A 136 7.63 18.52 -1.19
C SER A 136 6.89 17.26 -1.66
N ILE A 137 7.46 16.54 -2.64
CA ILE A 137 6.88 15.30 -3.16
C ILE A 137 7.06 14.18 -2.12
N ALA A 138 8.25 14.04 -1.54
CA ALA A 138 8.57 13.02 -0.54
C ALA A 138 7.65 13.08 0.69
N LYS A 139 7.26 14.30 1.13
CA LYS A 139 6.33 14.51 2.27
C LYS A 139 5.03 13.69 2.13
N HIS A 140 4.52 13.54 0.91
CA HIS A 140 3.28 12.78 0.63
C HIS A 140 3.42 11.26 0.80
N TYR A 141 4.65 10.74 0.85
CA TYR A 141 4.97 9.32 0.97
C TYR A 141 5.48 8.92 2.36
N THR A 142 5.53 9.87 3.30
CA THR A 142 5.91 9.61 4.70
C THR A 142 4.97 8.60 5.37
N GLY A 143 5.51 7.83 6.32
CA GLY A 143 4.76 6.80 7.05
C GLY A 143 4.41 5.54 6.24
N ARG A 144 4.97 5.35 5.04
CA ARG A 144 4.72 4.18 4.18
C ARG A 144 5.78 3.08 4.26
N GLY A 145 6.67 3.14 5.25
CA GLY A 145 7.66 2.10 5.57
C GLY A 145 9.12 2.46 5.30
N LEU A 146 9.39 3.58 4.61
CA LEU A 146 10.73 4.17 4.51
C LEU A 146 10.82 5.44 5.35
N SER A 147 12.04 5.75 5.82
CA SER A 147 12.33 6.99 6.52
C SER A 147 12.20 8.20 5.58
N MET A 148 12.03 9.41 6.13
CA MET A 148 11.96 10.62 5.31
C MET A 148 13.26 10.86 4.53
N SER A 149 14.42 10.59 5.15
CA SER A 149 15.72 10.74 4.51
C SER A 149 15.85 9.79 3.31
N ASP A 150 15.45 8.52 3.43
CA ASP A 150 15.45 7.56 2.32
C ASP A 150 14.52 7.99 1.16
N LEU A 151 13.34 8.51 1.49
CA LEU A 151 12.41 9.04 0.48
C LEU A 151 13.01 10.23 -0.29
N ILE A 152 13.71 11.12 0.41
CA ILE A 152 14.43 12.25 -0.21
C ILE A 152 15.56 11.72 -1.10
N GLN A 153 16.35 10.74 -0.63
CA GLN A 153 17.43 10.14 -1.42
C GLN A 153 16.93 9.56 -2.74
N GLU A 154 15.90 8.72 -2.67
CA GLU A 154 15.32 8.07 -3.85
C GLU A 154 14.68 9.09 -4.79
N GLY A 155 14.04 10.12 -4.24
CA GLY A 155 13.55 11.26 -5.01
C GLY A 155 14.66 12.02 -5.73
N ASN A 156 15.80 12.26 -5.08
CA ASN A 156 16.96 12.92 -5.67
C ASN A 156 17.59 12.08 -6.79
N LEU A 157 17.64 10.75 -6.64
CA LEU A 157 18.04 9.84 -7.73
C LEU A 157 17.09 9.97 -8.93
N GLY A 158 15.79 10.10 -8.69
CA GLY A 158 14.79 10.38 -9.73
C GLY A 158 15.01 11.73 -10.41
N LEU A 159 15.28 12.78 -9.63
CA LEU A 159 15.55 14.13 -10.13
C LEU A 159 16.81 14.18 -11.02
N MET A 160 17.90 13.52 -10.61
CA MET A 160 19.12 13.46 -11.42
C MET A 160 18.87 12.78 -12.77
N ARG A 161 18.11 11.67 -12.79
CA ARG A 161 17.70 11.00 -14.03
C ARG A 161 16.79 11.86 -14.90
N ALA A 162 15.97 12.72 -14.29
CA ALA A 162 15.17 13.68 -15.02
C ALA A 162 16.07 14.72 -15.69
N ALA A 163 17.06 15.26 -14.96
CA ALA A 163 18.01 16.24 -15.51
C ALA A 163 18.85 15.66 -16.66
N GLU A 164 19.16 14.35 -16.61
CA GLU A 164 19.85 13.63 -17.69
C GLU A 164 19.07 13.50 -18.99
N GLN A 165 17.76 13.34 -18.90
CA GLN A 165 16.89 13.00 -20.04
C GLN A 165 15.99 14.17 -20.46
N PHE A 166 16.08 15.31 -19.77
CA PHE A 166 15.23 16.45 -20.03
C PHE A 166 15.58 17.09 -21.38
N ASP A 167 14.54 17.34 -22.17
CA ASP A 167 14.64 17.98 -23.48
C ASP A 167 14.03 19.39 -23.41
N PRO A 168 14.87 20.44 -23.30
CA PRO A 168 14.41 21.82 -23.18
C PRO A 168 13.75 22.36 -24.45
N THR A 169 13.92 21.69 -25.61
CA THR A 169 13.32 22.13 -26.88
C THR A 169 11.80 21.95 -26.91
N ARG A 170 11.26 21.09 -26.04
CA ARG A 170 9.83 20.78 -25.97
C ARG A 170 8.97 21.85 -25.30
N GLY A 171 9.57 22.88 -24.70
CA GLY A 171 8.84 24.03 -24.14
C GLY A 171 8.20 23.80 -22.76
N ASN A 172 8.31 22.60 -22.19
CA ASN A 172 7.80 22.29 -20.85
C ASN A 172 8.78 22.74 -19.76
N ARG A 173 8.28 23.05 -18.56
CA ARG A 173 9.13 23.34 -17.40
C ARG A 173 9.84 22.07 -16.93
N PHE A 174 11.07 22.20 -16.45
CA PHE A 174 11.81 21.06 -15.92
C PHE A 174 11.10 20.44 -14.71
N SER A 175 10.52 21.26 -13.83
CA SER A 175 9.75 20.81 -12.67
C SER A 175 8.56 19.90 -13.02
N THR A 176 7.83 20.18 -14.12
CA THR A 176 6.74 19.33 -14.61
C THR A 176 7.25 17.93 -14.94
N TYR A 177 8.35 17.87 -15.68
CA TYR A 177 8.97 16.63 -16.12
C TYR A 177 9.59 15.85 -14.95
N ALA A 178 10.36 16.54 -14.10
CA ALA A 178 11.04 15.97 -12.95
C ALA A 178 10.06 15.35 -11.95
N THR A 179 8.88 15.95 -11.76
CA THR A 179 7.85 15.45 -10.85
C THR A 179 7.47 14.00 -11.15
N TRP A 180 7.36 13.60 -12.43
CA TRP A 180 7.06 12.21 -12.79
C TRP A 180 8.19 11.26 -12.38
N TRP A 181 9.44 11.62 -12.68
CA TRP A 181 10.61 10.82 -12.34
C TRP A 181 10.83 10.68 -10.84
N ILE A 182 10.60 11.75 -10.08
CA ILE A 182 10.69 11.75 -8.61
C ILE A 182 9.64 10.80 -8.03
N ARG A 183 8.36 10.93 -8.42
CA ARG A 183 7.29 10.03 -7.95
C ARG A 183 7.57 8.58 -8.31
N GLN A 184 8.07 8.32 -9.53
CA GLN A 184 8.40 6.98 -10.01
C GLN A 184 9.55 6.36 -9.19
N ALA A 185 10.61 7.13 -8.92
CA ALA A 185 11.74 6.66 -8.14
C ALA A 185 11.33 6.31 -6.70
N ILE A 186 10.63 7.24 -6.02
CA ILE A 186 10.11 7.01 -4.66
C ILE A 186 9.15 5.82 -4.62
N SER A 187 8.22 5.72 -5.58
CA SER A 187 7.25 4.62 -5.63
C SER A 187 7.92 3.27 -5.85
N ARG A 188 8.95 3.22 -6.70
CA ARG A 188 9.75 2.01 -6.93
C ARG A 188 10.53 1.61 -5.67
N ALA A 189 11.19 2.57 -5.02
CA ALA A 189 11.93 2.32 -3.79
C ALA A 189 11.02 1.77 -2.68
N LEU A 190 9.83 2.37 -2.50
CA LEU A 190 8.83 1.86 -1.57
C LEU A 190 8.43 0.41 -1.88
N GLN A 191 8.26 0.05 -3.15
CA GLN A 191 7.91 -1.32 -3.53
C GLN A 191 9.05 -2.31 -3.31
N GLU A 192 10.30 -1.86 -3.45
CA GLU A 192 11.48 -2.72 -3.33
C GLU A 192 11.98 -2.86 -1.89
N GLN A 193 11.80 -1.83 -1.06
CA GLN A 193 12.49 -1.69 0.23
C GLN A 193 11.54 -1.52 1.44
N ALA A 194 10.29 -1.05 1.26
CA ALA A 194 9.44 -0.70 2.41
C ALA A 194 8.82 -1.90 3.15
N SER A 195 8.99 -3.13 2.64
CA SER A 195 8.44 -4.34 3.23
C SER A 195 9.57 -5.30 3.60
N PHE A 196 9.57 -5.77 4.85
CA PHE A 196 10.51 -6.80 5.33
C PHE A 196 10.50 -8.07 4.46
N ILE A 197 9.32 -8.44 3.98
CA ILE A 197 9.15 -9.54 3.01
C ILE A 197 8.86 -8.91 1.65
N ARG A 198 9.78 -9.09 0.71
CA ARG A 198 9.68 -8.51 -0.63
C ARG A 198 8.53 -9.13 -1.41
N VAL A 199 7.58 -8.30 -1.83
CA VAL A 199 6.46 -8.70 -2.68
C VAL A 199 6.78 -8.35 -4.15
N PRO A 200 6.66 -9.29 -5.11
CA PRO A 200 6.87 -8.98 -6.53
C PRO A 200 5.94 -7.89 -7.05
N HIS A 201 6.41 -7.06 -7.99
CA HIS A 201 5.68 -5.90 -8.52
C HIS A 201 4.27 -6.25 -9.02
N ARG A 202 4.11 -7.35 -9.76
CA ARG A 202 2.80 -7.82 -10.26
C ARG A 202 1.80 -8.05 -9.12
N MET A 203 2.29 -8.54 -7.99
CA MET A 203 1.46 -8.87 -6.83
C MET A 203 1.14 -7.63 -5.99
N ALA A 204 2.02 -6.62 -5.96
CA ALA A 204 1.80 -5.39 -5.20
C ALA A 204 0.48 -4.66 -5.59
N LYS A 205 0.15 -4.61 -6.88
CA LYS A 205 -1.11 -4.01 -7.35
C LYS A 205 -2.34 -4.81 -6.85
N VAL A 206 -2.25 -6.13 -6.88
CA VAL A 206 -3.32 -7.02 -6.40
C VAL A 206 -3.48 -6.88 -4.88
N LEU A 207 -2.36 -6.81 -4.15
CA LEU A 207 -2.32 -6.59 -2.71
C LEU A 207 -2.96 -5.25 -2.32
N GLN A 208 -2.63 -4.18 -3.04
CA GLN A 208 -3.22 -2.86 -2.84
C GLN A 208 -4.73 -2.87 -3.11
N GLN A 209 -5.16 -3.53 -4.18
CA GLN A 209 -6.58 -3.68 -4.51
C GLN A 209 -7.33 -4.43 -3.39
N VAL A 210 -6.77 -5.53 -2.89
CA VAL A 210 -7.34 -6.29 -1.76
C VAL A 210 -7.41 -5.42 -0.50
N ARG A 211 -6.34 -4.70 -0.14
CA ARG A 211 -6.32 -3.77 1.01
C ARG A 211 -7.37 -2.68 0.90
N GLN A 212 -7.46 -2.00 -0.25
CA GLN A 212 -8.44 -0.93 -0.47
C GLN A 212 -9.86 -1.47 -0.41
N THR A 213 -10.10 -2.63 -1.00
CA THR A 213 -11.42 -3.27 -0.99
C THR A 213 -11.83 -3.71 0.42
N ALA A 214 -10.89 -4.28 1.18
CA ALA A 214 -11.13 -4.66 2.57
C ALA A 214 -11.44 -3.42 3.43
N ALA A 215 -10.70 -2.32 3.27
CA ALA A 215 -10.97 -1.07 3.99
C ALA A 215 -12.34 -0.46 3.64
N LEU A 216 -12.72 -0.45 2.36
CA LEU A 216 -14.03 0.02 1.92
C LEU A 216 -15.16 -0.85 2.50
N LEU A 217 -15.02 -2.18 2.43
CA LEU A 217 -16.01 -3.10 3.00
C LEU A 217 -16.10 -2.97 4.52
N GLN A 218 -14.98 -2.74 5.21
CA GLN A 218 -14.96 -2.51 6.65
C GLN A 218 -15.76 -1.24 7.01
N GLN A 219 -15.61 -0.18 6.21
CA GLN A 219 -16.36 1.06 6.39
C GLN A 219 -17.86 0.86 6.10
N GLU A 220 -18.22 0.13 5.04
CA GLU A 220 -19.62 -0.14 4.67
C GLU A 220 -20.34 -1.05 5.66
N LEU A 221 -19.66 -2.09 6.16
CA LEU A 221 -20.24 -3.12 7.03
C LEU A 221 -20.15 -2.76 8.52
N GLY A 222 -19.29 -1.81 8.90
CA GLY A 222 -19.01 -1.47 10.29
C GLY A 222 -18.33 -2.59 11.08
N ARG A 223 -17.81 -3.61 10.40
CA ARG A 223 -17.07 -4.76 10.97
C ARG A 223 -15.97 -5.22 10.02
N GLU A 224 -15.05 -6.05 10.48
CA GLU A 224 -14.05 -6.64 9.59
C GLU A 224 -14.73 -7.53 8.52
N PRO A 225 -14.35 -7.39 7.24
CA PRO A 225 -14.91 -8.16 6.15
C PRO A 225 -14.34 -9.59 6.14
N THR A 226 -15.17 -10.55 5.74
CA THR A 226 -14.75 -11.94 5.59
C THR A 226 -13.97 -12.14 4.29
N VAL A 227 -13.11 -13.17 4.24
CA VAL A 227 -12.33 -13.54 3.04
C VAL A 227 -13.23 -13.72 1.82
N HIS A 228 -14.42 -14.31 2.00
CA HIS A 228 -15.38 -14.51 0.91
C HIS A 228 -15.99 -13.19 0.40
N GLU A 229 -16.31 -12.24 1.28
CA GLU A 229 -16.83 -10.91 0.88
C GLU A 229 -15.79 -10.13 0.07
N VAL A 230 -14.53 -10.15 0.52
CA VAL A 230 -13.41 -9.52 -0.20
C VAL A 230 -13.17 -10.22 -1.55
N ALA A 231 -13.22 -11.55 -1.59
CA ALA A 231 -13.05 -12.33 -2.83
C ALA A 231 -14.14 -12.02 -3.87
N GLN A 232 -15.41 -11.94 -3.45
CA GLN A 232 -16.52 -11.58 -4.35
C GLN A 232 -16.34 -10.18 -4.94
N ARG A 233 -15.93 -9.21 -4.13
CA ARG A 233 -15.76 -7.82 -4.56
C ARG A 233 -14.54 -7.63 -5.47
N THR A 234 -13.45 -8.35 -5.19
CA THR A 234 -12.19 -8.29 -5.96
C THR A 234 -12.16 -9.22 -7.17
N ARG A 235 -13.13 -10.15 -7.29
CA ARG A 235 -13.19 -11.23 -8.30
C ARG A 235 -11.99 -12.18 -8.25
N LEU A 236 -11.44 -12.38 -7.07
CA LEU A 236 -10.35 -13.34 -6.80
C LEU A 236 -10.92 -14.60 -6.15
N SER A 237 -10.18 -15.72 -6.18
CA SER A 237 -10.59 -16.90 -5.40
C SER A 237 -10.41 -16.64 -3.89
N PRO A 238 -11.25 -17.24 -3.03
CA PRO A 238 -11.08 -17.13 -1.57
C PRO A 238 -9.71 -17.59 -1.07
N GLU A 239 -9.11 -18.58 -1.74
CA GLU A 239 -7.76 -19.05 -1.44
C GLU A 239 -6.70 -17.99 -1.73
N GLN A 240 -6.74 -17.36 -2.90
CA GLN A 240 -5.82 -16.28 -3.25
C GLN A 240 -5.98 -15.08 -2.31
N VAL A 241 -7.21 -14.71 -1.94
CA VAL A 241 -7.42 -13.62 -0.97
C VAL A 241 -6.86 -13.98 0.40
N ARG A 242 -7.01 -15.23 0.84
CA ARG A 242 -6.43 -15.70 2.10
C ARG A 242 -4.91 -15.58 2.08
N GLU A 243 -4.24 -16.08 1.05
CA GLU A 243 -2.79 -15.96 0.88
C GLU A 243 -2.33 -14.50 0.88
N LEU A 244 -3.04 -13.63 0.15
CA LEU A 244 -2.74 -12.21 0.08
C LEU A 244 -2.95 -11.51 1.43
N MET A 245 -3.99 -11.86 2.18
CA MET A 245 -4.24 -11.34 3.53
C MET A 245 -3.14 -11.76 4.51
N HIS A 246 -2.62 -13.00 4.41
CA HIS A 246 -1.44 -13.41 5.18
C HIS A 246 -0.19 -12.65 4.76
N ALA A 247 0.02 -12.42 3.47
CA ALA A 247 1.15 -11.64 2.96
C ALA A 247 1.09 -10.15 3.36
N ILE A 248 -0.10 -9.64 3.74
CA ILE A 248 -0.31 -8.28 4.24
C ILE A 248 0.08 -8.13 5.72
N ALA A 249 0.13 -9.24 6.47
CA ALA A 249 0.42 -9.21 7.90
C ALA A 249 1.79 -8.58 8.17
N LYS A 250 1.82 -7.55 9.02
CA LYS A 250 3.08 -6.92 9.43
C LYS A 250 3.84 -7.92 10.31
N PRO A 251 5.13 -8.19 10.06
CA PRO A 251 5.92 -8.99 10.96
C PRO A 251 5.97 -8.32 12.33
N ILE A 252 5.88 -9.12 13.38
CA ILE A 252 5.96 -8.69 14.77
C ILE A 252 7.39 -8.98 15.25
N SER A 253 7.94 -8.11 16.09
CA SER A 253 9.26 -8.35 16.68
C SER A 253 9.22 -9.56 17.61
N LEU A 254 10.21 -10.44 17.50
CA LEU A 254 10.39 -11.56 18.43
C LEU A 254 10.77 -11.08 19.85
N GLU A 255 11.34 -9.88 19.96
CA GLU A 255 11.68 -9.25 21.24
C GLU A 255 10.49 -8.55 21.89
N MET A 256 9.29 -8.64 21.28
CA MET A 256 8.09 -8.05 21.87
C MET A 256 7.85 -8.70 23.25
N PRO A 257 7.81 -7.91 24.34
CA PRO A 257 7.50 -8.43 25.66
C PRO A 257 6.03 -8.89 25.68
N ILE A 258 5.79 -10.08 26.23
CA ILE A 258 4.43 -10.63 26.36
C ILE A 258 3.89 -10.38 27.77
N SER A 259 4.78 -10.28 28.76
CA SER A 259 4.45 -10.03 30.16
C SER A 259 5.44 -9.05 30.77
N ASP A 260 4.92 -8.07 31.51
CA ASP A 260 5.73 -7.05 32.19
C ASP A 260 6.44 -7.59 33.45
N SER A 261 6.04 -8.76 33.96
CA SER A 261 6.49 -9.25 35.28
C SER A 261 7.74 -10.12 35.24
N ASP A 262 7.96 -10.84 34.15
CA ASP A 262 9.06 -11.80 34.00
C ASP A 262 10.00 -11.44 32.84
N GLY A 263 9.67 -10.41 32.06
CA GLY A 263 10.45 -10.00 30.89
C GLY A 263 10.41 -11.04 29.75
N SER A 264 9.44 -11.95 29.78
CA SER A 264 9.28 -12.97 28.75
C SER A 264 8.95 -12.33 27.41
N THR A 265 9.64 -12.79 26.36
CA THR A 265 9.50 -12.28 25.00
C THR A 265 8.76 -13.28 24.11
N LEU A 266 8.28 -12.82 22.95
CA LEU A 266 7.68 -13.68 21.94
C LEU A 266 8.62 -14.78 21.45
N ALA A 267 9.92 -14.52 21.41
CA ALA A 267 10.94 -15.54 21.14
C ALA A 267 10.90 -16.68 22.16
N ASP A 268 10.80 -16.35 23.45
CA ASP A 268 10.85 -17.35 24.54
C ASP A 268 9.64 -18.30 24.50
N LEU A 269 8.45 -17.78 24.15
CA LEU A 269 7.27 -18.62 23.96
C LEU A 269 7.39 -19.58 22.78
N ILE A 270 7.86 -19.08 21.63
CA ILE A 270 8.02 -19.91 20.43
C ILE A 270 9.09 -20.99 20.68
N ALA A 271 10.18 -20.64 21.36
CA ALA A 271 11.23 -21.59 21.74
C ALA A 271 10.67 -22.70 22.64
N ALA A 272 9.84 -22.35 23.63
CA ALA A 272 9.19 -23.30 24.52
C ALA A 272 8.21 -24.24 23.78
N GLU A 273 7.46 -23.77 22.78
CA GLU A 273 6.66 -24.64 21.90
C GLU A 273 7.53 -25.62 21.12
N THR A 274 8.65 -25.16 20.56
CA THR A 274 9.53 -26.05 19.77
C THR A 274 10.27 -27.09 20.60
N GLU A 275 10.62 -26.80 21.86
CA GLU A 275 11.18 -27.79 22.78
C GLU A 275 10.11 -28.76 23.32
N ALA A 276 8.84 -28.36 23.37
CA ALA A 276 7.75 -29.15 23.93
C ALA A 276 7.10 -30.16 22.98
N GLU A 277 7.39 -30.16 21.66
CA GLU A 277 6.47 -30.78 20.70
C GLU A 277 6.86 -32.08 19.96
N TRP A 278 8.00 -32.74 20.25
CA TRP A 278 8.26 -34.06 19.63
C TRP A 278 8.82 -35.17 20.54
N GLU A 279 9.14 -34.90 21.81
CA GLU A 279 9.55 -35.96 22.74
C GLU A 279 8.43 -36.54 23.60
N ALA A 280 7.30 -35.83 23.75
CA ALA A 280 6.07 -36.47 24.21
C ALA A 280 5.39 -37.15 23.01
N ALA A 281 5.92 -38.29 22.59
CA ALA A 281 5.12 -39.27 21.87
C ALA A 281 3.89 -39.56 22.74
N PHE A 282 2.81 -38.83 22.48
CA PHE A 282 1.52 -39.05 23.14
C PHE A 282 1.19 -40.51 22.86
N ASP A 283 1.21 -41.34 23.90
CA ASP A 283 1.09 -42.79 23.76
C ASP A 283 -0.36 -43.14 23.44
N TRP A 284 -0.71 -42.93 22.17
CA TRP A 284 -2.01 -43.26 21.61
C TRP A 284 -2.30 -44.75 21.78
N GLU A 285 -1.28 -45.61 21.82
CA GLU A 285 -1.47 -47.04 22.06
C GLU A 285 -1.94 -47.31 23.49
N ALA A 286 -1.35 -46.65 24.50
CA ALA A 286 -1.78 -46.74 25.89
C ALA A 286 -3.21 -46.21 26.10
N LEU A 287 -3.58 -45.11 25.42
CA LEU A 287 -4.95 -44.57 25.50
C LEU A 287 -5.97 -45.46 24.78
N LEU A 288 -5.63 -45.97 23.59
CA LEU A 288 -6.49 -46.89 22.84
C LEU A 288 -6.65 -48.24 23.54
N ALA A 289 -5.67 -48.68 24.34
CA ALA A 289 -5.75 -49.91 25.14
C ALA A 289 -6.84 -49.85 26.24
N ARG A 290 -7.26 -48.66 26.67
CA ARG A 290 -8.34 -48.47 27.66
C ARG A 290 -9.74 -48.49 27.05
N LEU A 291 -9.83 -48.36 25.73
CA LEU A 291 -11.09 -48.45 25.00
C LEU A 291 -11.47 -49.90 24.75
N ASN A 292 -12.77 -50.19 24.72
CA ASN A 292 -13.21 -51.50 24.23
C ASN A 292 -12.99 -51.59 22.71
N GLU A 293 -13.00 -52.80 22.16
CA GLU A 293 -12.73 -53.08 20.75
C GLU A 293 -13.61 -52.24 19.80
N ARG A 294 -14.87 -52.00 20.17
CA ARG A 294 -15.81 -51.20 19.37
C ARG A 294 -15.50 -49.70 19.41
N GLU A 295 -15.18 -49.18 20.58
CA GLU A 295 -14.77 -47.79 20.80
C GLU A 295 -13.45 -47.51 20.05
N ARG A 296 -12.45 -48.40 20.22
CA ARG A 296 -11.17 -48.33 19.52
C ARG A 296 -11.35 -48.33 18.01
N THR A 297 -12.13 -49.25 17.46
CA THR A 297 -12.37 -49.34 16.01
C THR A 297 -13.03 -48.06 15.46
N VAL A 298 -13.99 -47.48 16.18
CA VAL A 298 -14.64 -46.22 15.76
C VAL A 298 -13.64 -45.07 15.73
N ILE A 299 -12.79 -44.94 16.76
CA ILE A 299 -11.77 -43.90 16.83
C ILE A 299 -10.70 -44.09 15.76
N GLU A 300 -10.21 -45.32 15.57
CA GLU A 300 -9.21 -45.65 14.54
C GLU A 300 -9.71 -45.30 13.12
N LEU A 301 -10.96 -45.63 12.78
CA LEU A 301 -11.55 -45.32 11.47
C LEU A 301 -11.90 -43.83 11.31
N ARG A 302 -12.30 -43.16 12.40
CA ARG A 302 -12.66 -41.74 12.39
C ARG A 302 -11.46 -40.84 12.15
N TYR A 303 -10.34 -41.16 12.78
CA TYR A 303 -9.13 -40.34 12.76
C TYR A 303 -8.01 -40.93 11.89
N GLY A 304 -8.22 -42.10 11.27
CA GLY A 304 -7.26 -42.69 10.34
C GLY A 304 -5.99 -43.24 10.99
N LEU A 305 -6.06 -43.67 12.26
CA LEU A 305 -4.89 -44.01 13.08
C LEU A 305 -4.13 -45.27 12.63
N ARG A 306 -4.69 -46.03 11.67
CA ARG A 306 -4.02 -47.19 11.05
C ARG A 306 -3.48 -46.92 9.64
N GLY A 307 -3.37 -45.64 9.25
CA GLY A 307 -2.91 -45.25 7.91
C GLY A 307 -3.99 -45.31 6.83
N GLU A 308 -5.26 -45.55 7.19
CA GLU A 308 -6.40 -45.33 6.31
C GLU A 308 -6.83 -43.84 6.38
N PRO A 309 -7.37 -43.24 5.30
CA PRO A 309 -7.92 -41.88 5.37
C PRO A 309 -9.10 -41.79 6.35
N PRO A 310 -9.28 -40.65 7.05
CA PRO A 310 -10.33 -40.48 8.05
C PRO A 310 -11.73 -40.60 7.43
N MET A 311 -12.62 -41.35 8.08
CA MET A 311 -13.97 -41.61 7.61
C MET A 311 -15.03 -40.75 8.33
N THR A 312 -16.14 -40.45 7.65
CA THR A 312 -17.30 -39.78 8.26
C THR A 312 -18.10 -40.74 9.15
N LEU A 313 -18.85 -40.21 10.13
CA LEU A 313 -19.72 -41.01 11.00
C LEU A 313 -20.74 -41.87 10.22
N GLU A 314 -21.16 -41.39 9.05
CA GLU A 314 -22.09 -42.09 8.18
C GLU A 314 -21.43 -43.25 7.44
N GLU A 315 -20.19 -43.06 6.95
CA GLU A 315 -19.40 -44.11 6.31
C GLU A 315 -18.97 -45.19 7.32
N ILE A 316 -18.59 -44.78 8.54
CA ILE A 316 -18.28 -45.70 9.65
C ILE A 316 -19.54 -46.48 10.05
N GLY A 317 -20.70 -45.82 10.10
CA GLY A 317 -21.98 -46.46 10.36
C GLY A 317 -22.31 -47.54 9.32
N LYS A 318 -22.12 -47.23 8.03
CA LYS A 318 -22.28 -48.21 6.94
C LYS A 318 -21.31 -49.39 7.06
N ARG A 319 -20.04 -49.15 7.40
CA ARG A 319 -19.00 -50.19 7.54
C ARG A 319 -19.23 -51.10 8.75
N LEU A 320 -19.75 -50.57 9.85
CA LEU A 320 -19.99 -51.30 11.10
C LEU A 320 -21.43 -51.81 11.26
N GLY A 321 -22.32 -51.54 10.29
CA GLY A 321 -23.74 -51.90 10.38
C GLY A 321 -24.50 -51.14 11.47
N LEU A 322 -24.10 -49.91 11.75
CA LEU A 322 -24.65 -49.05 12.81
C LEU A 322 -25.29 -47.78 12.23
N SER A 323 -26.27 -47.21 12.93
CA SER A 323 -26.77 -45.88 12.58
C SER A 323 -25.72 -44.80 12.88
N LYS A 324 -25.73 -43.71 12.11
CA LYS A 324 -24.85 -42.54 12.32
C LYS A 324 -24.88 -42.05 13.77
N GLU A 325 -26.08 -41.97 14.35
CA GLU A 325 -26.27 -41.53 15.73
C GLU A 325 -25.67 -42.52 16.74
N ARG A 326 -25.71 -43.82 16.45
CA ARG A 326 -25.07 -44.84 17.29
C ARG A 326 -23.55 -44.73 17.25
N VAL A 327 -22.94 -44.45 16.10
CA VAL A 327 -21.50 -44.21 15.97
C VAL A 327 -21.09 -42.96 16.75
N ARG A 328 -21.88 -41.86 16.65
CA ARG A 328 -21.66 -40.63 17.41
C ARG A 328 -21.65 -40.86 18.93
N GLN A 329 -22.57 -41.70 19.43
CA GLN A 329 -22.62 -42.06 20.85
C GLN A 329 -21.39 -42.86 21.29
N ILE A 330 -20.90 -43.78 20.45
CA ILE A 330 -19.70 -44.57 20.73
C ILE A 330 -18.45 -43.68 20.74
N GLU A 331 -18.31 -42.79 19.74
CA GLU A 331 -17.24 -41.78 19.65
C GLU A 331 -17.24 -40.88 20.90
N SER A 332 -18.39 -40.30 21.25
CA SER A 332 -18.50 -39.41 22.42
C SER A 332 -18.13 -40.11 23.73
N ARG A 333 -18.47 -41.39 23.87
CA ARG A 333 -18.13 -42.19 25.04
C ARG A 333 -16.64 -42.54 25.08
N ALA A 334 -16.04 -42.85 23.93
CA ALA A 334 -14.62 -43.13 23.80
C ALA A 334 -13.78 -41.88 24.13
N ILE A 335 -14.14 -40.73 23.56
CA ILE A 335 -13.47 -39.45 23.82
C ILE A 335 -13.55 -39.10 25.31
N ARG A 336 -14.72 -39.27 25.94
CA ARG A 336 -14.87 -39.00 27.38
C ARG A 336 -13.96 -39.87 28.25
N LYS A 337 -13.84 -41.16 27.95
CA LYS A 337 -12.92 -42.08 28.65
C LYS A 337 -11.45 -41.71 28.42
N MET A 338 -11.10 -41.27 27.21
CA MET A 338 -9.75 -40.80 26.91
C MET A 338 -9.43 -39.49 27.63
N GLN A 339 -10.41 -38.58 27.76
CA GLN A 339 -10.25 -37.33 28.51
C GLN A 339 -10.08 -37.57 30.02
N GLU A 340 -10.87 -38.48 30.61
CA GLU A 340 -10.71 -38.90 32.01
C GLU A 340 -9.33 -39.54 32.24
N ALA A 341 -8.76 -40.20 31.24
CA ALA A 341 -7.45 -40.84 31.32
C ALA A 341 -6.24 -39.89 31.20
N VAL A 342 -6.44 -38.67 30.71
CA VAL A 342 -5.40 -37.64 30.52
C VAL A 342 -5.45 -36.59 31.65
N GLY A 343 -6.55 -36.55 32.41
CA GLY A 343 -6.75 -35.64 33.55
C GLY A 343 -6.34 -36.18 34.93
N ASP A 344 -5.89 -37.43 35.00
CA ASP A 344 -5.11 -38.02 36.11
C ASP A 344 -3.62 -38.01 35.71
#